data_AF-A0A925MPR7-F1
#
_entry.id   AF-A0A925MPR7-F1
#
_cell.length_a   1.000
_cell.length_b   1.000
_cell.length_c   1.000
_cell.angle_alpha   90.00
_cell.angle_beta   90.00
_cell.angle_gamma   90.00
#
_symmetry.space_group_name_H-M   'P 1'
#
loop_
_entity.id
_entity.type
_entity.pdbx_description
1 polymer ?
#
loop_
_entity_poly.entity_id
_entity_poly.type
_entity_poly.pdbx_seq_one_letter_code
_entity_poly.pdbx_strand_id
1 'polypeptide(L)'
;MLLLIVSFIAGILTILAPCVLPVLPVILGSSVNDKKANKKKTLTIIVSLGVSVILFTLLLKVSTLFIDIPEYIWKIVSGVIILILGLITIFPSLWENKFIAKLSRKSNIALGRGDQKKSFWGDVIVGASLGPVFSTCSPTYFIILATVLPVSLFLGVTYLLAYALGLCLALFAVALIGQRIVDKLGIAANPDGWFKKILGIIFVIVAIGIFTGADKKLQTYILDKGFFDVTKIEQNLLGKKAEMVNTAILSGEYLSIAEKEAKYKKVIELVSPDGYINTGGKPITLAELKGKVVLLDVWTYSCINCKRTIPYINEWYTKYQDKGFEVVGLHTPEFAFEKVQANVEKAVLGFNIKYPVVLDNNYQTWNALQNRYWPRKYLIDIDGYVIYDHIGEGAYEETEKAIQYALKERAERLGIDADLPTGIVNLKDQVTGKVNSPETYFGSARNTNLGSGKSGTPGVQNFTPLDNVGENKLFLNGLWNITPEYAENLGAADIMFRYDAKGVYMTAGSLGGVEVEIYKDDVLVKKIMIKDETLYTLIEGDDYGKHILKIRIPKAGLKAFTFTFG
;
A
#
# COMPACT_ATOMS: atom_id res chain seq x y z
N MET A 1 -15.38 3.06 5.65
CA MET A 1 -15.51 3.47 7.07
C MET A 1 -14.17 3.48 7.80
N LEU A 2 -13.38 2.39 7.79
CA LEU A 2 -12.08 2.32 8.46
C LEU A 2 -11.11 3.46 8.04
N LEU A 3 -10.93 3.68 6.74
CA LEU A 3 -10.06 4.76 6.23
C LEU A 3 -10.54 6.17 6.61
N LEU A 4 -11.84 6.35 6.83
CA LEU A 4 -12.42 7.63 7.26
C LEU A 4 -12.05 7.89 8.73
N ILE A 5 -12.15 6.86 9.58
CA ILE A 5 -11.71 6.92 10.98
C ILE A 5 -10.20 7.17 11.05
N VAL A 6 -9.41 6.45 10.23
CA VAL A 6 -7.96 6.65 10.17
C VAL A 6 -7.61 8.07 9.72
N SER A 7 -8.30 8.61 8.70
CA SER A 7 -8.08 9.99 8.24
C SER A 7 -8.43 11.03 9.31
N PHE A 8 -9.52 10.80 10.05
CA PHE A 8 -9.91 11.63 11.19
C PHE A 8 -8.87 11.61 12.32
N ILE A 9 -8.40 10.41 12.70
CA ILE A 9 -7.36 10.23 13.72
C ILE A 9 -6.03 10.85 13.26
N ALA A 10 -5.68 10.70 11.98
CA ALA A 10 -4.49 11.34 11.41
C ALA A 10 -4.56 12.88 11.50
N GLY A 11 -5.75 13.47 11.34
CA GLY A 11 -6.01 14.88 11.58
C GLY A 11 -5.72 15.29 13.02
N ILE A 12 -6.21 14.51 13.99
CA ILE A 12 -5.96 14.74 15.43
C ILE A 12 -4.46 14.67 15.74
N LEU A 13 -3.79 13.62 15.28
CA LEU A 13 -2.37 13.37 15.54
C LEU A 13 -1.45 14.41 14.88
N THR A 14 -1.92 15.12 13.84
CA THR A 14 -1.14 16.18 13.17
C THR A 14 -0.77 17.32 14.13
N ILE A 15 -1.51 17.53 15.22
CA ILE A 15 -1.15 18.55 16.22
C ILE A 15 0.17 18.24 16.92
N LEU A 16 0.53 16.97 17.03
CA LEU A 16 1.80 16.53 17.60
C LEU A 16 2.97 16.71 16.63
N ALA A 17 2.71 17.15 15.39
CA ALA A 17 3.77 17.37 14.42
C ALA A 17 4.71 18.49 14.93
N PRO A 18 6.03 18.29 14.82
CA PRO A 18 7.01 19.19 15.41
C PRO A 18 6.97 20.60 14.80
N CYS A 19 6.41 20.78 13.61
CA CYS A 19 6.22 22.07 12.95
C CYS A 19 4.95 22.82 13.38
N VAL A 20 3.99 22.13 14.03
CA VAL A 20 2.75 22.74 14.54
C VAL A 20 2.96 23.35 15.92
N LEU A 21 3.82 22.71 16.73
CA LEU A 21 4.09 23.13 18.11
C LEU A 21 4.55 24.61 18.24
N PRO A 22 5.40 25.16 17.36
CA PRO A 22 5.81 26.57 17.42
C PRO A 22 4.70 27.57 17.05
N VAL A 23 3.68 27.13 16.30
CA VAL A 23 2.57 27.96 15.83
C VAL A 23 1.41 27.94 16.83
N LEU A 24 1.34 26.90 17.66
CA LEU A 24 0.31 26.74 18.69
C LEU A 24 0.14 27.99 19.59
N PRO A 25 1.21 28.71 20.02
CA PRO A 25 1.08 29.94 20.79
C PRO A 25 0.32 31.07 20.08
N VAL A 26 0.34 31.13 18.74
CA VAL A 26 -0.43 32.13 17.98
C VAL A 26 -1.93 31.84 18.05
N ILE A 27 -2.30 30.56 17.93
CA ILE A 27 -3.69 30.09 18.05
C ILE A 27 -4.17 30.29 19.49
N LEU A 28 -3.33 29.96 20.47
CA LEU A 28 -3.61 30.11 21.89
C LEU A 28 -3.65 31.57 22.34
N GLY A 29 -2.80 32.44 21.80
CA GLY A 29 -2.77 33.88 22.07
C GLY A 29 -4.07 34.60 21.70
N SER A 30 -4.81 34.09 20.71
CA SER A 30 -6.16 34.56 20.37
C SER A 30 -7.20 34.34 21.48
N SER A 31 -6.90 33.44 22.45
CA SER A 31 -7.81 33.09 23.54
C SER A 31 -7.58 33.90 24.83
N VAL A 32 -6.48 34.67 24.93
CA VAL A 32 -5.94 35.17 26.21
C VAL A 32 -6.64 36.41 26.78
N ASN A 33 -7.24 37.30 25.97
CA ASN A 33 -7.66 38.63 26.47
C ASN A 33 -9.17 38.91 26.71
N ASP A 34 -10.13 38.05 26.36
CA ASP A 34 -11.57 38.30 26.63
C ASP A 34 -12.50 37.07 26.40
N LYS A 35 -13.12 36.49 27.45
CA LYS A 35 -13.73 35.13 27.44
C LYS A 35 -14.90 34.89 26.47
N LYS A 36 -15.66 35.92 26.07
CA LYS A 36 -16.84 35.78 25.16
C LYS A 36 -16.57 36.25 23.72
N ALA A 37 -15.77 37.30 23.53
CA ALA A 37 -15.36 37.75 22.19
C ALA A 37 -14.32 36.80 21.56
N ASN A 38 -13.54 36.07 22.38
CA ASN A 38 -12.46 35.21 21.89
C ASN A 38 -12.91 33.86 21.31
N LYS A 39 -14.04 33.27 21.72
CA LYS A 39 -14.48 31.99 21.13
C LYS A 39 -14.78 32.09 19.64
N LYS A 40 -15.40 33.21 19.21
CA LYS A 40 -15.67 33.46 17.78
C LYS A 40 -14.39 33.71 16.99
N LYS A 41 -13.42 34.43 17.56
CA LYS A 41 -12.10 34.67 16.96
C LYS A 41 -11.35 33.36 16.74
N THR A 42 -11.20 32.56 17.79
CA THR A 42 -10.55 31.25 17.75
C THR A 42 -11.24 30.30 16.76
N LEU A 43 -12.58 30.25 16.76
CA LEU A 43 -13.33 29.42 15.80
C LEU A 43 -13.12 29.90 14.35
N THR A 44 -13.08 31.21 14.11
CA THR A 44 -12.84 31.79 12.78
C THR A 44 -11.45 31.40 12.25
N ILE A 45 -10.42 31.47 13.10
CA ILE A 45 -9.05 31.05 12.75
C ILE A 45 -9.00 29.55 12.44
N ILE A 46 -9.62 28.71 13.27
CA ILE A 46 -9.61 27.24 13.09
C ILE A 46 -10.38 26.84 11.83
N VAL A 47 -11.55 27.41 11.58
CA VAL A 47 -12.35 27.11 10.38
C VAL A 47 -11.64 27.59 9.12
N SER A 48 -11.07 28.80 9.11
CA SER A 48 -10.30 29.30 7.96
C SER A 48 -9.04 28.49 7.70
N LEU A 49 -8.37 27.98 8.74
CA LEU A 49 -7.28 27.00 8.61
C LEU A 49 -7.77 25.71 7.94
N GLY A 50 -8.86 25.12 8.43
CA GLY A 50 -9.42 23.88 7.85
C GLY A 50 -9.79 24.05 6.36
N VAL A 51 -10.43 25.17 6.02
CA VAL A 51 -10.74 25.52 4.62
C VAL A 51 -9.47 25.70 3.80
N SER A 52 -8.46 26.38 4.33
CA SER A 52 -7.20 26.59 3.63
C SER A 52 -6.44 25.29 3.39
N VAL A 53 -6.44 24.34 4.34
CA VAL A 53 -5.84 23.02 4.14
C VAL A 53 -6.54 22.32 2.98
N ILE A 54 -7.87 22.31 2.94
CA ILE A 54 -8.64 21.68 1.86
C ILE A 54 -8.30 22.32 0.50
N LEU A 55 -8.39 23.65 0.40
CA LEU A 55 -8.13 24.38 -0.84
C LEU A 55 -6.70 24.19 -1.34
N PHE A 56 -5.71 24.31 -0.45
CA PHE A 56 -4.31 24.13 -0.81
C PHE A 56 -4.01 22.69 -1.25
N THR A 57 -4.66 21.69 -0.62
CA THR A 57 -4.56 20.28 -1.03
C THR A 57 -5.06 20.07 -2.46
N LEU A 58 -6.23 20.62 -2.78
CA LEU A 58 -6.81 20.50 -4.11
C LEU A 58 -5.94 21.20 -5.14
N LEU A 59 -5.42 22.39 -4.81
CA LEU A 59 -4.51 23.14 -5.67
C LEU A 59 -3.19 22.38 -5.92
N LEU A 60 -2.61 21.76 -4.90
CA LEU A 60 -1.42 20.92 -5.03
C LEU A 60 -1.70 19.71 -5.95
N LYS A 61 -2.85 19.04 -5.78
CA LYS A 61 -3.23 17.91 -6.65
C LYS A 61 -3.40 18.33 -8.11
N VAL A 62 -3.99 19.49 -8.37
CA VAL A 62 -4.11 20.02 -9.74
C VAL A 62 -2.71 20.35 -10.28
N SER A 63 -1.84 20.93 -9.48
CA SER A 63 -0.48 21.30 -9.89
C SER A 63 0.39 20.08 -10.24
N THR A 64 0.23 18.96 -9.52
CA THR A 64 0.97 17.73 -9.83
C THR A 64 0.51 17.02 -11.11
N LEU A 65 -0.67 17.35 -11.65
CA LEU A 65 -1.10 16.87 -12.97
C LEU A 65 -0.34 17.53 -14.13
N PHE A 66 0.27 18.70 -13.90
CA PHE A 66 0.95 19.48 -14.93
C PHE A 66 2.48 19.47 -14.81
N ILE A 67 3.03 18.91 -13.73
CA ILE A 67 4.44 19.06 -13.37
C ILE A 67 5.03 17.71 -12.97
N ASP A 68 5.81 17.11 -13.87
CA ASP A 68 6.57 15.89 -13.63
C ASP A 68 7.96 16.23 -13.06
N ILE A 69 7.99 16.66 -11.79
CA ILE A 69 9.24 17.01 -11.09
C ILE A 69 9.87 15.74 -10.49
N PRO A 70 11.14 15.41 -10.83
CA PRO A 70 11.86 14.30 -10.21
C PRO A 70 11.85 14.36 -8.68
N GLU A 71 11.62 13.21 -8.03
CA GLU A 71 11.51 13.09 -6.57
C GLU A 71 12.73 13.68 -5.81
N TYR A 72 13.91 13.63 -6.42
CA TYR A 72 15.14 14.19 -5.87
C TYR A 72 15.07 15.71 -5.64
N ILE A 73 14.33 16.44 -6.47
CA ILE A 73 14.17 17.89 -6.32
C ILE A 73 13.35 18.19 -5.06
N TRP A 74 12.24 17.47 -4.85
CA TRP A 74 11.42 17.58 -3.64
C TRP A 74 12.21 17.22 -2.38
N LYS A 75 13.07 16.20 -2.46
CA LYS A 75 13.98 15.80 -1.39
C LYS A 75 14.93 16.93 -1.00
N ILE A 76 15.58 17.58 -1.97
CA ILE A 76 16.48 18.72 -1.70
C ILE A 76 15.69 19.88 -1.11
N VAL A 77 14.58 20.28 -1.73
CA VAL A 77 13.81 21.44 -1.31
C VAL A 77 13.34 21.28 0.14
N SER A 78 12.75 20.13 0.48
CA SER A 78 12.30 19.83 1.84
C SER A 78 13.47 19.77 2.83
N GLY A 79 14.58 19.14 2.46
CA GLY A 79 15.79 19.09 3.28
C GLY A 79 16.37 20.47 3.57
N VAL A 80 16.42 21.36 2.58
CA VAL A 80 16.92 22.74 2.72
C VAL A 80 16.01 23.57 3.63
N ILE A 81 14.68 23.47 3.46
CA ILE A 81 13.73 24.22 4.30
C ILE A 81 13.84 23.78 5.76
N ILE A 82 13.86 22.46 6.03
CA ILE A 82 13.98 21.93 7.40
C ILE A 82 15.34 22.30 8.01
N LEU A 83 16.42 22.25 7.23
CA LEU A 83 17.75 22.66 7.70
C LEU A 83 17.77 24.14 8.08
N ILE A 84 17.22 25.02 7.23
CA ILE A 84 17.10 26.45 7.51
C ILE A 84 16.29 26.66 8.79
N LEU A 85 15.13 26.02 8.93
CA LEU A 85 14.28 26.14 10.12
C LEU A 85 14.98 25.63 11.39
N GLY A 86 15.74 24.54 11.29
CA GLY A 86 16.57 24.02 12.39
C GLY A 86 17.65 25.02 12.83
N LEU A 87 18.40 25.58 11.87
CA LEU A 87 19.46 26.55 12.14
C LEU A 87 18.92 27.86 12.75
N ILE A 88 17.77 28.34 12.27
CA ILE A 88 17.05 29.50 12.83
C ILE A 88 16.69 29.25 14.29
N THR A 89 16.21 28.04 14.59
CA THR A 89 15.75 27.66 15.92
C THR A 89 16.93 27.48 16.90
N ILE A 90 18.11 27.07 16.42
CA ILE A 90 19.31 26.89 17.25
C ILE A 90 20.01 28.22 17.56
N PHE A 91 20.09 29.13 16.57
CA PHE A 91 20.85 30.39 16.68
C PHE A 91 19.95 31.62 16.50
N PRO A 92 19.01 31.90 17.43
CA PRO A 92 18.12 33.05 17.32
C PRO A 92 18.89 34.38 17.26
N SER A 93 20.03 34.49 17.96
CA SER A 93 20.87 35.71 18.00
C SER A 93 21.57 36.08 16.69
N LEU A 94 21.84 35.11 15.79
CA LEU A 94 22.40 35.37 14.46
C LEU A 94 21.36 35.99 13.50
N TRP A 95 20.08 35.77 13.78
CA TRP A 95 18.96 36.20 12.95
C TRP A 95 18.36 37.55 13.38
N GLU A 96 18.71 38.06 14.55
CA GLU A 96 18.36 39.41 15.03
C GLU A 96 19.20 40.54 14.42
N ASN A 97 19.86 40.30 13.28
CA ASN A 97 20.58 41.36 12.58
C ASN A 97 19.59 42.43 12.05
N LYS A 98 20.02 43.70 12.02
CA LYS A 98 19.16 44.90 11.78
C LYS A 98 18.27 44.80 10.53
N PHE A 99 18.63 43.98 9.55
CA PHE A 99 17.89 43.80 8.30
C PHE A 99 16.63 42.92 8.47
N ILE A 100 16.76 41.75 9.11
CA ILE A 100 15.64 40.85 9.36
C ILE A 100 14.74 41.41 10.45
N ALA A 101 15.29 42.07 11.49
CA ALA A 101 14.50 42.79 12.48
C ALA A 101 13.60 43.88 11.87
N LYS A 102 14.00 44.50 10.75
CA LYS A 102 13.20 45.50 10.02
C LYS A 102 12.10 44.85 9.17
N LEU A 103 12.37 43.67 8.60
CA LEU A 103 11.40 42.87 7.83
C LEU A 103 10.38 42.19 8.74
N SER A 104 10.83 41.56 9.83
CA SER A 104 9.98 40.93 10.85
C SER A 104 9.15 41.97 11.59
N ARG A 105 9.68 43.18 11.85
CA ARG A 105 8.90 44.30 12.38
C ARG A 105 7.87 44.82 11.38
N LYS A 106 8.15 44.90 10.07
CA LYS A 106 7.12 45.22 9.06
C LYS A 106 6.04 44.14 8.96
N SER A 107 6.41 42.86 9.05
CA SER A 107 5.48 41.72 9.03
C SER A 107 4.64 41.65 10.31
N ASN A 108 5.25 41.83 11.48
CA ASN A 108 4.57 41.90 12.78
C ASN A 108 3.72 43.17 12.92
N ILE A 109 4.08 44.28 12.27
CA ILE A 109 3.21 45.47 12.17
C ILE A 109 2.04 45.22 11.19
N ALA A 110 2.23 44.45 10.12
CA ALA A 110 1.14 44.08 9.21
C ALA A 110 0.15 43.11 9.89
N LEU A 111 0.67 42.11 10.61
CA LEU A 111 -0.11 41.18 11.45
C LEU A 111 -0.75 41.89 12.66
N GLY A 112 -0.02 42.80 13.31
CA GLY A 112 -0.50 43.59 14.45
C GLY A 112 -1.50 44.69 14.07
N ARG A 113 -1.43 45.25 12.86
CA ARG A 113 -2.48 46.14 12.32
C ARG A 113 -3.77 45.37 11.99
N GLY A 114 -3.66 44.07 11.67
CA GLY A 114 -4.79 43.15 11.60
C GLY A 114 -5.38 42.81 12.96
N ASP A 115 -4.56 42.71 14.02
CA ASP A 115 -5.00 42.41 15.38
C ASP A 115 -5.62 43.63 16.11
N GLN A 116 -5.18 44.84 15.79
CA GLN A 116 -5.74 46.08 16.37
C GLN A 116 -7.09 46.50 15.77
N LYS A 117 -7.38 46.15 14.51
CA LYS A 117 -8.74 46.22 13.99
C LYS A 117 -9.40 44.88 14.31
N LYS A 118 -10.25 44.81 15.34
CA LYS A 118 -11.11 43.64 15.65
C LYS A 118 -11.98 43.23 14.44
N SER A 119 -11.38 42.69 13.39
CA SER A 119 -11.96 42.51 12.07
C SER A 119 -11.86 41.05 11.70
N PHE A 120 -13.01 40.46 11.42
CA PHE A 120 -13.19 39.08 10.97
C PHE A 120 -12.19 38.66 9.88
N TRP A 121 -11.85 39.56 8.95
CA TRP A 121 -10.91 39.29 7.87
C TRP A 121 -9.45 39.12 8.33
N GLY A 122 -9.05 39.80 9.40
CA GLY A 122 -7.72 39.60 10.01
C GLY A 122 -7.56 38.17 10.53
N ASP A 123 -8.60 37.67 11.21
CA ASP A 123 -8.64 36.31 11.75
C ASP A 123 -8.65 35.24 10.64
N VAL A 124 -9.38 35.49 9.56
CA VAL A 124 -9.41 34.61 8.38
C VAL A 124 -8.05 34.55 7.70
N ILE A 125 -7.36 35.68 7.53
CA ILE A 125 -6.03 35.72 6.90
C ILE A 125 -5.01 34.95 7.74
N VAL A 126 -5.05 35.10 9.08
CA VAL A 126 -4.18 34.34 9.98
C VAL A 126 -4.43 32.84 9.80
N GLY A 127 -5.67 32.36 9.89
CA GLY A 127 -5.97 30.94 9.70
C GLY A 127 -5.62 30.43 8.30
N ALA A 128 -5.90 31.20 7.26
CA ALA A 128 -5.58 30.85 5.87
C ALA A 128 -4.06 30.76 5.61
N SER A 129 -3.27 31.63 6.24
CA SER A 129 -1.80 31.58 6.09
C SER A 129 -1.17 30.32 6.69
N LEU A 130 -1.83 29.70 7.67
CA LEU A 130 -1.33 28.52 8.37
C LEU A 130 -1.61 27.21 7.62
N GLY A 131 -2.57 27.18 6.68
CA GLY A 131 -2.94 25.98 5.93
C GLY A 131 -1.78 25.34 5.15
N PRO A 132 -1.04 26.09 4.31
CA PRO A 132 0.12 25.57 3.58
C PRO A 132 1.22 25.02 4.50
N VAL A 133 1.43 25.66 5.66
CA VAL A 133 2.42 25.20 6.64
C VAL A 133 2.03 23.83 7.20
N PHE A 134 0.77 23.65 7.60
CA PHE A 134 0.28 22.39 8.16
C PHE A 134 0.26 21.25 7.12
N SER A 135 -0.04 21.56 5.87
CA SER A 135 -0.02 20.62 4.74
C SER A 135 1.39 20.08 4.46
N THR A 136 2.40 20.94 4.47
CA THR A 136 3.78 20.56 4.11
C THR A 136 4.53 19.77 5.19
N CYS A 137 4.13 19.89 6.45
CA CYS A 137 4.87 19.33 7.58
C CYS A 137 4.22 18.09 8.23
N SER A 138 3.09 17.62 7.72
CA SER A 138 2.38 16.46 8.26
C SER A 138 2.71 15.18 7.46
N PRO A 139 3.46 14.22 8.05
CA PRO A 139 3.76 12.95 7.37
C PRO A 139 2.49 12.14 7.05
N THR A 140 1.46 12.27 7.90
CA THR A 140 0.19 11.55 7.74
C THR A 140 -0.67 12.16 6.63
N TYR A 141 -0.53 13.46 6.37
CA TYR A 141 -1.20 14.13 5.26
C TYR A 141 -0.67 13.66 3.89
N PHE A 142 0.65 13.42 3.76
CA PHE A 142 1.23 12.86 2.54
C PHE A 142 0.70 11.45 2.23
N ILE A 143 0.46 10.63 3.25
CA ILE A 143 -0.15 9.30 3.07
C ILE A 143 -1.55 9.44 2.47
N ILE A 144 -2.36 10.38 2.95
CA ILE A 144 -3.71 10.64 2.40
C ILE A 144 -3.62 11.09 0.94
N LEU A 145 -2.70 12.01 0.62
CA LEU A 145 -2.48 12.47 -0.75
C LEU A 145 -2.06 11.33 -1.70
N ALA A 146 -1.12 10.49 -1.26
CA ALA A 146 -0.52 9.43 -2.08
C ALA A 146 -1.44 8.22 -2.25
N THR A 147 -2.25 7.88 -1.25
CA THR A 147 -3.03 6.63 -1.23
C THR A 147 -4.49 6.81 -1.58
N VAL A 148 -5.08 7.99 -1.32
CA VAL A 148 -6.54 8.17 -1.38
C VAL A 148 -6.97 8.94 -2.61
N LEU A 149 -6.32 10.06 -2.92
CA LEU A 149 -6.70 10.89 -4.08
C LEU A 149 -6.57 10.22 -5.46
N PRO A 150 -5.72 9.20 -5.70
CA PRO A 150 -5.66 8.55 -7.01
C PRO A 150 -6.89 7.69 -7.33
N VAL A 151 -7.62 7.21 -6.32
CA VAL A 151 -8.66 6.17 -6.50
C VAL A 151 -9.99 6.77 -6.97
N SER A 152 -10.40 7.92 -6.42
CA SER A 152 -11.46 8.77 -6.98
C SER A 152 -11.48 10.15 -6.33
N LEU A 153 -11.83 11.18 -7.09
CA LEU A 153 -11.88 12.56 -6.61
C LEU A 153 -12.88 12.72 -5.45
N PHE A 154 -14.04 12.08 -5.55
CA PHE A 154 -15.09 12.15 -4.52
C PHE A 154 -14.66 11.53 -3.20
N LEU A 155 -14.13 10.28 -3.21
CA LEU A 155 -13.63 9.65 -1.98
C LEU A 155 -12.45 10.43 -1.40
N GLY A 156 -11.54 10.92 -2.24
CA GLY A 156 -10.43 11.78 -1.82
C GLY A 156 -10.88 13.01 -1.04
N VAL A 157 -11.88 13.74 -1.56
CA VAL A 157 -12.45 14.91 -0.88
C VAL A 157 -13.11 14.52 0.45
N THR A 158 -13.83 13.40 0.50
CA THR A 158 -14.47 12.96 1.76
C THR A 158 -13.47 12.66 2.87
N TYR A 159 -12.33 12.02 2.56
CA TYR A 159 -11.31 11.72 3.56
C TYR A 159 -10.52 12.97 3.96
N LEU A 160 -10.30 13.88 3.02
CA LEU A 160 -9.71 15.19 3.31
C LEU A 160 -10.58 16.02 4.25
N LEU A 161 -11.91 15.98 4.08
CA LEU A 161 -12.86 16.61 5.01
C LEU A 161 -12.79 15.98 6.40
N ALA A 162 -12.74 14.65 6.49
CA ALA A 162 -12.59 13.95 7.77
C ALA A 162 -11.27 14.31 8.47
N TYR A 163 -10.17 14.40 7.71
CA TYR A 163 -8.88 14.85 8.21
C TYR A 163 -8.92 16.29 8.73
N ALA A 164 -9.46 17.22 7.93
CA ALA A 164 -9.59 18.63 8.32
C ALA A 164 -10.48 18.79 9.56
N LEU A 165 -11.56 18.02 9.67
CA LEU A 165 -12.43 18.01 10.83
C LEU A 165 -11.69 17.53 12.09
N GLY A 166 -10.92 16.45 12.00
CA GLY A 166 -10.11 15.93 13.11
C GLY A 166 -9.07 16.95 13.60
N LEU A 167 -8.37 17.60 12.67
CA LEU A 167 -7.41 18.67 12.96
C LEU A 167 -8.10 19.86 13.66
N CYS A 168 -9.20 20.36 13.10
CA CYS A 168 -9.95 21.49 13.66
C CYS A 168 -10.48 21.20 15.05
N LEU A 169 -11.03 20.00 15.27
CA LEU A 169 -11.58 19.59 16.56
C LEU A 169 -10.49 19.50 17.63
N ALA A 170 -9.34 18.92 17.29
CA ALA A 170 -8.25 18.79 18.23
C ALA A 170 -7.60 20.16 18.54
N LEU A 171 -7.49 21.07 17.56
CA LEU A 171 -7.03 22.44 17.79
C LEU A 171 -8.02 23.23 18.65
N PHE A 172 -9.32 23.02 18.45
CA PHE A 172 -10.36 23.62 19.28
C PHE A 172 -10.30 23.11 20.72
N ALA A 173 -10.09 21.81 20.92
CA ALA A 173 -9.89 21.22 22.24
C ALA A 173 -8.65 21.81 22.94
N VAL A 174 -7.52 21.92 22.23
CA VAL A 174 -6.30 22.55 22.76
C VAL A 174 -6.53 24.02 23.09
N ALA A 175 -7.29 24.76 22.27
CA ALA A 175 -7.62 26.14 22.55
C ALA A 175 -8.50 26.32 23.80
N LEU A 176 -9.40 25.37 24.10
CA LEU A 176 -10.20 25.39 25.33
C LEU A 176 -9.38 25.07 26.58
N ILE A 177 -8.45 24.12 26.48
CA ILE A 177 -7.62 23.64 27.61
C ILE A 177 -6.37 24.52 27.81
N GLY A 178 -6.01 25.29 26.78
CA GLY A 178 -4.74 25.98 26.63
C GLY A 178 -4.35 26.92 27.76
N GLN A 179 -5.29 27.63 28.40
CA GLN A 179 -4.95 28.52 29.52
C GLN A 179 -4.29 27.77 30.69
N ARG A 180 -4.78 26.57 31.05
CA ARG A 180 -4.21 25.78 32.16
C ARG A 180 -2.89 25.11 31.81
N ILE A 181 -2.69 24.80 30.53
CA ILE A 181 -1.52 24.10 30.03
C ILE A 181 -0.37 25.09 29.76
N VAL A 182 -0.65 26.26 29.19
CA VAL A 182 0.35 27.30 28.90
C VAL A 182 0.97 27.86 30.18
N ASP A 183 0.17 28.12 31.21
CA ASP A 183 0.67 28.60 32.51
C ASP A 183 1.61 27.58 33.19
N LYS A 184 1.42 26.28 32.93
CA LYS A 184 2.33 25.21 33.39
C LYS A 184 3.49 24.93 32.43
N LEU A 185 3.36 25.27 31.15
CA LEU A 185 4.34 25.03 30.08
C LEU A 185 5.18 26.27 29.71
N GLY A 186 5.31 27.25 30.60
CA GLY A 186 6.18 28.43 30.39
C GLY A 186 7.62 28.10 29.97
N ILE A 187 8.08 26.87 30.23
CA ILE A 187 9.39 26.32 29.82
C ILE A 187 9.49 26.11 28.29
N ALA A 188 8.39 25.77 27.61
CA ALA A 188 8.36 25.54 26.15
C ALA A 188 8.18 26.85 25.34
N ALA A 189 7.71 27.92 25.98
CA ALA A 189 7.46 29.22 25.36
C ALA A 189 8.67 30.17 25.35
N ASN A 190 9.70 29.88 26.16
CA ASN A 190 10.90 30.74 26.24
C ASN A 190 11.70 30.69 24.92
N PRO A 191 11.91 31.83 24.21
CA PRO A 191 12.68 31.88 22.97
C PRO A 191 14.13 31.39 23.10
N ASP A 192 14.75 31.51 24.26
CA ASP A 192 16.12 31.05 24.54
C ASP A 192 16.19 29.71 25.29
N GLY A 193 15.05 29.06 25.48
CA GLY A 193 14.93 27.81 26.25
C GLY A 193 15.64 26.62 25.62
N TRP A 194 16.15 25.72 26.46
CA TRP A 194 16.80 24.46 26.05
C TRP A 194 15.91 23.59 25.14
N PHE A 195 14.59 23.62 25.34
CA PHE A 195 13.60 22.88 24.55
C PHE A 195 13.63 23.23 23.05
N LYS A 196 13.70 24.53 22.71
CA LYS A 196 13.79 24.98 21.30
C LYS A 196 15.12 24.59 20.68
N LYS A 197 16.23 24.69 21.43
CA LYS A 197 17.56 24.24 20.96
C LYS A 197 17.57 22.75 20.64
N ILE A 198 16.97 21.91 21.49
CA ILE A 198 16.83 20.47 21.22
C ILE A 198 15.99 20.23 19.96
N LEU A 199 14.84 20.91 19.82
CA LEU A 199 13.99 20.78 18.65
C LEU A 199 14.72 21.17 17.36
N GLY A 200 15.49 22.27 17.40
CA GLY A 200 16.33 22.70 16.28
C GLY A 200 17.43 21.69 15.93
N ILE A 201 18.09 21.08 16.93
CA ILE A 201 19.06 20.00 16.71
C ILE A 201 18.40 18.79 16.04
N ILE A 202 17.20 18.41 16.48
CA ILE A 202 16.42 17.32 15.87
C ILE A 202 16.13 17.62 14.40
N PHE A 203 15.71 18.85 14.07
CA PHE A 203 15.47 19.24 12.66
C PHE A 203 16.73 19.16 11.81
N VAL A 204 17.89 19.58 12.34
CA VAL A 204 19.16 19.44 11.63
C VAL A 204 19.51 17.96 11.39
N ILE A 205 19.34 17.09 12.40
CA ILE A 205 19.57 15.64 12.26
C ILE A 205 18.64 15.05 11.20
N VAL A 206 17.35 15.40 11.24
CA VAL A 206 16.37 14.94 10.24
C VAL A 206 16.73 15.43 8.84
N ALA A 207 17.13 16.69 8.68
CA ALA A 207 17.55 17.23 7.38
C ALA A 207 18.78 16.51 6.82
N ILE A 208 19.79 16.22 7.66
CA ILE A 208 20.96 15.42 7.27
C ILE A 208 20.53 13.99 6.90
N GLY A 209 19.61 13.40 7.66
CA GLY A 209 19.02 12.09 7.38
C GLY A 209 18.33 12.06 6.02
N ILE A 210 17.56 13.10 5.69
CA ILE A 210 16.95 13.28 4.36
C ILE A 210 18.06 13.37 3.32
N PHE A 211 19.02 14.30 3.40
CA PHE A 211 20.07 14.43 2.37
C PHE A 211 20.81 13.12 2.09
N THR A 212 21.19 12.40 3.15
CA THR A 212 21.90 11.11 3.06
C THR A 212 21.02 9.93 2.64
N GLY A 213 19.69 10.08 2.69
CA GLY A 213 18.74 8.98 2.45
C GLY A 213 18.67 7.95 3.59
N ALA A 214 19.22 8.30 4.77
CA ALA A 214 19.18 7.45 5.95
C ALA A 214 17.76 7.30 6.50
N ASP A 215 16.90 8.29 6.28
CA ASP A 215 15.46 8.25 6.55
C ASP A 215 14.78 7.07 5.83
N LYS A 216 15.02 6.92 4.52
CA LYS A 216 14.48 5.81 3.72
C LYS A 216 15.06 4.46 4.17
N LYS A 217 16.37 4.39 4.44
CA LYS A 217 17.02 3.16 4.93
C LYS A 217 16.46 2.71 6.28
N LEU A 218 16.23 3.65 7.20
CA LEU A 218 15.63 3.37 8.50
C LEU A 218 14.18 2.90 8.36
N GLN A 219 13.40 3.54 7.48
CA GLN A 219 12.04 3.13 7.17
C GLN A 219 12.01 1.70 6.61
N THR A 220 12.88 1.37 5.65
CA THR A 220 13.01 0.02 5.10
C THR A 220 13.43 -0.99 6.17
N TYR A 221 14.41 -0.66 7.02
CA TYR A 221 14.84 -1.53 8.11
C TYR A 221 13.74 -1.83 9.14
N ILE A 222 12.91 -0.84 9.48
CA ILE A 222 11.77 -1.01 10.39
C ILE A 222 10.68 -1.88 9.75
N LEU A 223 10.46 -1.73 8.44
CA LEU A 223 9.51 -2.54 7.67
C LEU A 223 10.00 -4.00 7.52
N ASP A 224 11.28 -4.21 7.19
CA ASP A 224 11.89 -5.54 7.02
C ASP A 224 11.90 -6.36 8.34
N LYS A 225 11.96 -5.68 9.50
CA LYS A 225 11.83 -6.34 10.81
C LYS A 225 10.39 -6.64 11.23
N GLY A 226 9.40 -6.31 10.39
CA GLY A 226 7.99 -6.65 10.61
C GLY A 226 7.33 -5.92 11.78
N PHE A 227 7.90 -4.80 12.26
CA PHE A 227 7.34 -4.03 13.39
C PHE A 227 5.95 -3.44 13.08
N PHE A 228 5.60 -3.33 11.78
CA PHE A 228 4.30 -2.91 11.26
C PHE A 228 3.89 -3.70 10.00
N ASP A 229 3.85 -5.03 10.06
CA ASP A 229 3.31 -5.84 8.96
C ASP A 229 1.79 -5.69 8.89
N VAL A 230 1.34 -4.68 8.15
CA VAL A 230 -0.07 -4.31 7.98
C VAL A 230 -0.90 -5.48 7.44
N THR A 231 -0.31 -6.35 6.62
CA THR A 231 -0.97 -7.51 6.02
C THR A 231 -1.42 -8.51 7.08
N LYS A 232 -0.57 -8.81 8.08
CA LYS A 232 -0.94 -9.69 9.20
C LYS A 232 -2.01 -9.07 10.09
N ILE A 233 -1.99 -7.75 10.27
CA ILE A 233 -3.02 -7.04 11.04
C ILE A 233 -4.35 -7.09 10.28
N GLU A 234 -4.34 -6.81 8.97
CA GLU A 234 -5.50 -6.89 8.10
C GLU A 234 -6.07 -8.31 8.08
N GLN A 235 -5.22 -9.32 7.91
CA GLN A 235 -5.60 -10.72 7.92
C GLN A 235 -6.11 -11.18 9.29
N ASN A 236 -5.55 -10.73 10.41
CA ASN A 236 -6.08 -11.04 11.74
C ASN A 236 -7.47 -10.40 11.98
N LEU A 237 -7.69 -9.19 11.46
CA LEU A 237 -9.01 -8.55 11.51
C LEU A 237 -10.04 -9.30 10.65
N LEU A 238 -9.62 -9.86 9.50
CA LEU A 238 -10.45 -10.73 8.66
C LEU A 238 -10.65 -12.12 9.30
N GLY A 239 -9.62 -12.69 9.92
CA GLY A 239 -9.64 -13.99 10.58
C GLY A 239 -10.63 -14.03 11.75
N LYS A 240 -10.74 -12.95 12.54
CA LYS A 240 -11.82 -12.81 13.53
C LYS A 240 -13.22 -12.89 12.92
N LYS A 241 -13.42 -12.41 11.69
CA LYS A 241 -14.71 -12.60 10.99
C LYS A 241 -14.89 -14.05 10.54
N ALA A 242 -13.83 -14.71 10.09
CA ALA A 242 -13.87 -16.13 9.74
C ALA A 242 -14.16 -17.03 10.95
N GLU A 243 -13.62 -16.73 12.14
CA GLU A 243 -13.97 -17.41 13.39
C GLU A 243 -15.47 -17.24 13.70
N MET A 244 -16.05 -16.07 13.47
CA MET A 244 -17.50 -15.89 13.62
C MET A 244 -18.31 -16.70 12.60
N VAL A 245 -17.81 -16.88 11.37
CA VAL A 245 -18.44 -17.80 10.40
C VAL A 245 -18.34 -19.22 10.94
N ASN A 246 -17.20 -19.62 11.50
CA ASN A 246 -17.03 -20.94 12.11
C ASN A 246 -17.96 -21.16 13.32
N THR A 247 -18.19 -20.13 14.15
CA THR A 247 -19.19 -20.21 15.23
C THR A 247 -20.61 -20.34 14.70
N ALA A 248 -20.96 -19.61 13.62
CA ALA A 248 -22.28 -19.73 12.97
C ALA A 248 -22.47 -21.08 12.25
N ILE A 249 -21.40 -21.64 11.67
CA ILE A 249 -21.36 -23.00 11.13
C ILE A 249 -21.70 -24.01 12.23
N LEU A 250 -21.09 -23.85 13.41
CA LEU A 250 -21.29 -24.76 14.54
C LEU A 250 -22.64 -24.59 15.22
N SER A 251 -23.25 -23.40 15.19
CA SER A 251 -24.58 -23.17 15.75
C SER A 251 -25.72 -23.61 14.84
N GLY A 252 -25.47 -23.84 13.54
CA GLY A 252 -26.48 -24.23 12.57
C GLY A 252 -27.51 -23.14 12.24
N GLU A 253 -27.28 -21.91 12.71
CA GLU A 253 -28.16 -20.77 12.45
C GLU A 253 -27.58 -19.91 11.32
N TYR A 254 -28.40 -19.62 10.31
CA TYR A 254 -28.05 -18.71 9.22
C TYR A 254 -28.51 -17.29 9.54
N LEU A 255 -27.66 -16.33 9.23
CA LEU A 255 -27.97 -14.91 9.44
C LEU A 255 -29.09 -14.48 8.48
N SER A 256 -30.04 -13.70 9.00
CA SER A 256 -31.03 -13.01 8.19
C SER A 256 -30.37 -11.96 7.28
N ILE A 257 -31.08 -11.53 6.23
CA ILE A 257 -30.58 -10.50 5.30
C ILE A 257 -30.23 -9.20 6.04
N ALA A 258 -31.02 -8.80 7.04
CA ALA A 258 -30.78 -7.59 7.82
C ALA A 258 -29.50 -7.68 8.66
N GLU A 259 -29.23 -8.85 9.25
CA GLU A 259 -27.99 -9.10 10.00
C GLU A 259 -26.78 -9.12 9.08
N LYS A 260 -26.91 -9.70 7.88
CA LYS A 260 -25.86 -9.67 6.85
C LYS A 260 -25.57 -8.27 6.38
N GLU A 261 -26.58 -7.43 6.15
CA GLU A 261 -26.41 -6.04 5.74
C GLU A 261 -25.64 -5.22 6.79
N ALA A 262 -25.87 -5.49 8.09
CA ALA A 262 -25.15 -4.83 9.17
C ALA A 262 -23.69 -5.32 9.33
N LYS A 263 -23.41 -6.59 8.98
CA LYS A 263 -22.12 -7.25 9.28
C LYS A 263 -21.18 -7.33 8.08
N TYR A 264 -21.72 -7.56 6.89
CA TYR A 264 -20.98 -7.88 5.67
C TYR A 264 -21.12 -6.77 4.63
N LYS A 265 -20.12 -6.69 3.75
CA LYS A 265 -20.19 -5.80 2.60
C LYS A 265 -20.89 -6.52 1.47
N LYS A 266 -21.79 -5.84 0.80
CA LYS A 266 -22.32 -6.32 -0.48
C LYS A 266 -21.19 -6.34 -1.50
N VAL A 267 -21.15 -7.37 -2.34
CA VAL A 267 -20.19 -7.44 -3.43
C VAL A 267 -20.44 -6.28 -4.38
N ILE A 268 -19.35 -5.72 -4.91
CA ILE A 268 -19.42 -4.75 -6.00
C ILE A 268 -19.44 -5.49 -7.33
N GLU A 269 -19.97 -4.86 -8.38
CA GLU A 269 -19.93 -5.43 -9.72
C GLU A 269 -18.52 -5.39 -10.31
N LEU A 270 -18.25 -6.27 -11.29
CA LEU A 270 -17.08 -6.23 -12.15
C LEU A 270 -17.06 -4.93 -12.95
N VAL A 271 -16.01 -4.14 -12.81
CA VAL A 271 -15.92 -2.79 -13.37
C VAL A 271 -15.12 -2.82 -14.67
N SER A 272 -15.79 -2.48 -15.77
CA SER A 272 -15.29 -2.46 -17.16
C SER A 272 -14.27 -3.56 -17.51
N PRO A 273 -14.68 -4.84 -17.51
CA PRO A 273 -13.79 -5.92 -17.93
C PRO A 273 -13.22 -5.74 -19.33
N ASP A 274 -11.95 -6.10 -19.49
CA ASP A 274 -11.22 -5.96 -20.76
C ASP A 274 -11.40 -7.18 -21.68
N GLY A 275 -11.86 -8.31 -21.13
CA GLY A 275 -12.08 -9.55 -21.86
C GLY A 275 -12.61 -10.68 -20.97
N TYR A 276 -13.04 -11.77 -21.62
CA TYR A 276 -13.66 -12.91 -20.97
C TYR A 276 -13.14 -14.22 -21.57
N ILE A 277 -12.88 -15.19 -20.72
CA ILE A 277 -12.43 -16.54 -21.08
C ILE A 277 -13.37 -17.53 -20.37
N ASN A 278 -13.67 -18.66 -21.01
CA ASN A 278 -14.60 -19.69 -20.52
C ASN A 278 -16.07 -19.23 -20.30
N THR A 279 -16.50 -18.14 -20.96
CA THR A 279 -17.90 -17.64 -20.87
C THR A 279 -18.73 -17.88 -22.14
N GLY A 280 -18.20 -18.63 -23.11
CA GLY A 280 -18.83 -18.76 -24.44
C GLY A 280 -18.88 -17.43 -25.21
N GLY A 281 -17.96 -16.51 -24.93
CA GLY A 281 -17.85 -15.21 -25.59
C GLY A 281 -18.84 -14.16 -25.09
N LYS A 282 -19.56 -14.43 -24.00
CA LYS A 282 -20.53 -13.49 -23.40
C LYS A 282 -19.93 -12.80 -22.17
N PRO A 283 -20.25 -11.51 -21.94
CA PRO A 283 -19.97 -10.87 -20.67
C PRO A 283 -20.63 -11.63 -19.52
N ILE A 284 -19.92 -11.73 -18.40
CA ILE A 284 -20.44 -12.23 -17.12
C ILE A 284 -20.50 -11.09 -16.11
N THR A 285 -21.53 -11.09 -15.24
CA THR A 285 -21.72 -10.12 -14.15
C THR A 285 -21.97 -10.84 -12.84
N LEU A 286 -21.56 -10.26 -11.72
CA LEU A 286 -21.85 -10.83 -10.40
C LEU A 286 -23.34 -10.73 -10.06
N ALA A 287 -24.04 -9.72 -10.59
CA ALA A 287 -25.49 -9.58 -10.43
C ALA A 287 -26.29 -10.77 -10.99
N GLU A 288 -25.89 -11.34 -12.13
CA GLU A 288 -26.60 -12.48 -12.73
C GLU A 288 -26.34 -13.79 -11.99
N LEU A 289 -25.25 -13.86 -11.21
CA LEU A 289 -24.91 -15.00 -10.37
C LEU A 289 -25.62 -14.97 -9.01
N LYS A 290 -26.44 -13.94 -8.75
CA LYS A 290 -27.25 -13.88 -7.53
C LYS A 290 -28.15 -15.12 -7.41
N GLY A 291 -28.20 -15.73 -6.23
CA GLY A 291 -28.85 -17.01 -6.03
C GLY A 291 -27.90 -18.22 -6.09
N LYS A 292 -26.64 -18.03 -6.51
CA LYS A 292 -25.54 -18.99 -6.34
C LYS A 292 -24.63 -18.56 -5.19
N VAL A 293 -23.78 -19.46 -4.73
CA VAL A 293 -22.59 -19.13 -3.93
C VAL A 293 -21.46 -18.88 -4.90
N VAL A 294 -20.80 -17.72 -4.81
CA VAL A 294 -19.77 -17.32 -5.78
C VAL A 294 -18.43 -17.14 -5.07
N LEU A 295 -17.37 -17.77 -5.58
CA LEU A 295 -16.00 -17.47 -5.19
C LEU A 295 -15.37 -16.57 -6.26
N LEU A 296 -15.12 -15.30 -5.91
CA LEU A 296 -14.34 -14.39 -6.74
C LEU A 296 -12.86 -14.55 -6.36
N ASP A 297 -12.07 -15.13 -7.27
CA ASP A 297 -10.64 -15.39 -7.08
C ASP A 297 -9.81 -14.38 -7.87
N VAL A 298 -9.03 -13.55 -7.19
CA VAL A 298 -8.13 -12.58 -7.81
C VAL A 298 -6.76 -13.21 -7.99
N TRP A 299 -6.31 -13.31 -9.25
CA TRP A 299 -5.09 -14.04 -9.60
C TRP A 299 -4.35 -13.40 -10.79
N THR A 300 -3.11 -13.82 -10.99
CA THR A 300 -2.33 -13.58 -12.21
C THR A 300 -1.51 -14.82 -12.54
N TYR A 301 -1.24 -15.09 -13.82
CA TYR A 301 -0.74 -16.40 -14.22
C TYR A 301 0.73 -16.67 -13.91
N SER A 302 1.58 -15.64 -13.83
CA SER A 302 2.99 -15.81 -13.49
C SER A 302 3.26 -15.80 -11.97
N CYS A 303 2.24 -15.60 -11.14
CA CYS A 303 2.38 -15.63 -9.69
C CYS A 303 2.46 -17.08 -9.16
N ILE A 304 3.54 -17.42 -8.46
CA ILE A 304 3.71 -18.78 -7.90
C ILE A 304 2.63 -19.13 -6.87
N ASN A 305 2.25 -18.17 -6.02
CA ASN A 305 1.22 -18.36 -4.99
C ASN A 305 -0.15 -18.64 -5.63
N CYS A 306 -0.47 -17.95 -6.73
CA CYS A 306 -1.67 -18.25 -7.53
C CYS A 306 -1.59 -19.67 -8.12
N LYS A 307 -0.47 -20.04 -8.75
CA LYS A 307 -0.29 -21.38 -9.34
C LYS A 307 -0.48 -22.51 -8.32
N ARG A 308 -0.08 -22.32 -7.06
CA ARG A 308 -0.31 -23.30 -5.98
C ARG A 308 -1.73 -23.28 -5.43
N THR A 309 -2.43 -22.15 -5.55
CA THR A 309 -3.83 -22.00 -5.09
C THR A 309 -4.84 -22.57 -6.10
N ILE A 310 -4.61 -22.39 -7.41
CA ILE A 310 -5.54 -22.78 -8.49
C ILE A 310 -5.96 -24.26 -8.43
N PRO A 311 -5.08 -25.24 -8.15
CA PRO A 311 -5.49 -26.63 -8.01
C PRO A 311 -6.62 -26.85 -6.99
N TYR A 312 -6.58 -26.19 -5.84
CA TYR A 312 -7.66 -26.26 -4.85
C TYR A 312 -8.97 -25.68 -5.39
N ILE A 313 -8.89 -24.55 -6.10
CA ILE A 313 -10.06 -23.90 -6.68
C ILE A 313 -10.69 -24.77 -7.77
N ASN A 314 -9.88 -25.41 -8.62
CA ASN A 314 -10.35 -26.36 -9.63
C ASN A 314 -11.09 -27.55 -9.01
N GLU A 315 -10.56 -28.11 -7.92
CA GLU A 315 -11.20 -29.20 -7.18
C GLU A 315 -12.52 -28.74 -6.54
N TRP A 316 -12.56 -27.57 -5.90
CA TRP A 316 -13.80 -27.01 -5.34
C TRP A 316 -14.84 -26.74 -6.43
N TYR A 317 -14.42 -26.18 -7.57
CA TYR A 317 -15.32 -25.94 -8.69
C TYR A 317 -15.92 -27.25 -9.19
N THR A 318 -15.08 -28.26 -9.47
CA THR A 318 -15.52 -29.59 -9.92
C THR A 318 -16.49 -30.22 -8.93
N LYS A 319 -16.21 -30.09 -7.63
CA LYS A 319 -16.96 -30.72 -6.55
C LYS A 319 -18.31 -30.05 -6.27
N TYR A 320 -18.42 -28.73 -6.45
CA TYR A 320 -19.56 -27.95 -5.98
C TYR A 320 -20.37 -27.25 -7.08
N GLN A 321 -19.89 -27.16 -8.32
CA GLN A 321 -20.56 -26.43 -9.40
C GLN A 321 -22.04 -26.83 -9.59
N ASP A 322 -22.34 -28.14 -9.56
CA ASP A 322 -23.70 -28.67 -9.74
C ASP A 322 -24.60 -28.47 -8.51
N LYS A 323 -24.04 -27.96 -7.40
CA LYS A 323 -24.75 -27.65 -6.14
C LYS A 323 -25.08 -26.17 -5.99
N GLY A 324 -24.84 -25.37 -7.05
CA GLY A 324 -25.08 -23.93 -7.06
C GLY A 324 -23.87 -23.11 -6.60
N PHE A 325 -22.67 -23.66 -6.74
CA PHE A 325 -21.41 -22.92 -6.60
C PHE A 325 -20.94 -22.41 -7.96
N GLU A 326 -20.34 -21.23 -7.99
CA GLU A 326 -19.66 -20.68 -9.16
C GLU A 326 -18.31 -20.11 -8.74
N VAL A 327 -17.33 -20.19 -9.63
CA VAL A 327 -16.06 -19.47 -9.47
C VAL A 327 -15.96 -18.43 -10.57
N VAL A 328 -15.52 -17.22 -10.23
CA VAL A 328 -15.14 -16.20 -11.20
C VAL A 328 -13.67 -15.86 -10.95
N GLY A 329 -12.80 -16.23 -11.87
CA GLY A 329 -11.38 -15.88 -11.82
C GLY A 329 -11.18 -14.46 -12.35
N LEU A 330 -10.96 -13.49 -11.46
CA LEU A 330 -10.54 -12.14 -11.84
C LEU A 330 -9.04 -12.13 -12.10
N HIS A 331 -8.66 -12.15 -13.39
CA HIS A 331 -7.28 -12.05 -13.80
C HIS A 331 -6.85 -10.58 -13.86
N THR A 332 -6.16 -10.11 -12.83
CA THR A 332 -5.56 -8.78 -12.78
C THR A 332 -4.05 -8.93 -12.99
N PRO A 333 -3.47 -8.40 -14.08
CA PRO A 333 -2.07 -8.63 -14.43
C PRO A 333 -1.11 -7.96 -13.44
N GLU A 334 0.07 -8.52 -13.25
CA GLU A 334 1.21 -7.91 -12.56
C GLU A 334 2.21 -7.29 -13.54
N PHE A 335 2.31 -7.85 -14.74
CA PHE A 335 3.20 -7.38 -15.81
C PHE A 335 2.46 -7.12 -17.12
N ALA A 336 3.06 -6.31 -18.01
CA ALA A 336 2.44 -5.96 -19.29
C ALA A 336 2.11 -7.17 -20.17
N PHE A 337 2.97 -8.20 -20.17
CA PHE A 337 2.74 -9.42 -20.95
C PHE A 337 1.52 -10.21 -20.49
N GLU A 338 1.07 -10.01 -19.25
CA GLU A 338 -0.11 -10.67 -18.68
C GLU A 338 -1.42 -9.97 -19.10
N LYS A 339 -1.35 -8.79 -19.72
CA LYS A 339 -2.51 -8.12 -20.33
C LYS A 339 -2.96 -8.76 -21.63
N VAL A 340 -2.08 -9.54 -22.25
CA VAL A 340 -2.33 -10.16 -23.56
C VAL A 340 -3.26 -11.35 -23.37
N GLN A 341 -4.52 -11.23 -23.81
CA GLN A 341 -5.54 -12.26 -23.64
C GLN A 341 -5.08 -13.66 -24.07
N ALA A 342 -4.39 -13.78 -25.21
CA ALA A 342 -3.88 -15.07 -25.69
C ALA A 342 -2.90 -15.75 -24.71
N ASN A 343 -2.09 -14.98 -23.98
CA ASN A 343 -1.20 -15.52 -22.95
C ASN A 343 -2.02 -16.05 -21.76
N VAL A 344 -3.05 -15.30 -21.35
CA VAL A 344 -3.96 -15.71 -20.28
C VAL A 344 -4.75 -16.94 -20.67
N GLU A 345 -5.25 -17.04 -21.91
CA GLU A 345 -5.93 -18.23 -22.43
C GLU A 345 -5.03 -19.46 -22.41
N LYS A 346 -3.76 -19.34 -22.83
CA LYS A 346 -2.76 -20.42 -22.75
C LYS A 346 -2.56 -20.86 -21.29
N ALA A 347 -2.51 -19.92 -20.35
CA ALA A 347 -2.39 -20.22 -18.93
C ALA A 347 -3.64 -20.88 -18.34
N VAL A 348 -4.84 -20.38 -18.68
CA VAL A 348 -6.14 -20.96 -18.29
C VAL A 348 -6.23 -22.41 -18.72
N LEU A 349 -5.84 -22.71 -19.97
CA LEU A 349 -5.76 -24.09 -20.48
C LEU A 349 -4.70 -24.91 -19.73
N GLY A 350 -3.50 -24.36 -19.54
CA GLY A 350 -2.39 -25.04 -18.85
C GLY A 350 -2.67 -25.36 -17.39
N PHE A 351 -3.48 -24.53 -16.71
CA PHE A 351 -3.90 -24.75 -15.32
C PHE A 351 -5.22 -25.52 -15.22
N ASN A 352 -5.79 -25.99 -16.34
CA ASN A 352 -7.07 -26.69 -16.38
C ASN A 352 -8.20 -25.92 -15.69
N ILE A 353 -8.19 -24.58 -15.83
CA ILE A 353 -9.24 -23.70 -15.32
C ILE A 353 -10.45 -23.83 -16.25
N LYS A 354 -11.57 -24.28 -15.68
CA LYS A 354 -12.84 -24.49 -16.40
C LYS A 354 -13.88 -23.42 -16.12
N TYR A 355 -13.74 -22.74 -14.98
CA TYR A 355 -14.64 -21.67 -14.57
C TYR A 355 -14.41 -20.39 -15.40
N PRO A 356 -15.40 -19.46 -15.44
CA PRO A 356 -15.27 -18.15 -16.04
C PRO A 356 -14.05 -17.37 -15.55
N VAL A 357 -13.31 -16.75 -16.48
CA VAL A 357 -12.21 -15.84 -16.18
C VAL A 357 -12.47 -14.48 -16.82
N VAL A 358 -12.24 -13.42 -16.06
CA VAL A 358 -12.50 -12.03 -16.42
C VAL A 358 -11.17 -11.29 -16.39
N LEU A 359 -10.83 -10.60 -17.48
CA LEU A 359 -9.60 -9.80 -17.57
C LEU A 359 -9.84 -8.40 -16.98
N ASP A 360 -9.00 -8.00 -16.03
CA ASP A 360 -8.99 -6.69 -15.38
C ASP A 360 -7.66 -5.98 -15.65
N ASN A 361 -7.34 -5.77 -16.94
CA ASN A 361 -6.05 -5.25 -17.42
C ASN A 361 -5.77 -3.82 -16.97
N ASN A 362 -6.84 -3.09 -16.63
CA ASN A 362 -6.80 -1.71 -16.16
C ASN A 362 -7.02 -1.57 -14.64
N TYR A 363 -7.01 -2.68 -13.89
CA TYR A 363 -7.16 -2.71 -12.42
C TYR A 363 -8.46 -2.05 -11.92
N GLN A 364 -9.50 -1.94 -12.74
CA GLN A 364 -10.71 -1.23 -12.36
C GLN A 364 -11.47 -2.00 -11.28
N THR A 365 -11.64 -3.31 -11.49
CA THR A 365 -12.28 -4.18 -10.49
C THR A 365 -11.38 -4.34 -9.26
N TRP A 366 -10.08 -4.56 -9.47
CA TRP A 366 -9.07 -4.59 -8.41
C TRP A 366 -9.13 -3.38 -7.47
N ASN A 367 -9.15 -2.17 -8.04
CA ASN A 367 -9.20 -0.93 -7.28
C ASN A 367 -10.54 -0.74 -6.58
N ALA A 368 -11.64 -1.10 -7.23
CA ALA A 368 -12.98 -1.02 -6.65
C ALA A 368 -13.14 -1.99 -5.46
N LEU A 369 -12.53 -3.18 -5.54
CA LEU A 369 -12.43 -4.14 -4.43
C LEU A 369 -11.48 -3.68 -3.31
N GLN A 370 -10.71 -2.62 -3.54
CA GLN A 370 -9.61 -2.19 -2.67
C GLN A 370 -8.58 -3.30 -2.46
N ASN A 371 -8.36 -4.13 -3.49
CA ASN A 371 -7.41 -5.23 -3.40
C ASN A 371 -5.95 -4.74 -3.50
N ARG A 372 -5.03 -5.53 -2.93
CA ARG A 372 -3.59 -5.24 -2.90
C ARG A 372 -2.70 -6.48 -3.04
N TYR A 373 -3.30 -7.66 -3.20
CA TYR A 373 -2.60 -8.93 -3.05
C TYR A 373 -3.03 -9.95 -4.10
N TRP A 374 -2.09 -10.80 -4.48
CA TRP A 374 -2.31 -12.02 -5.24
C TRP A 374 -1.82 -13.24 -4.43
N PRO A 375 -2.56 -14.36 -4.40
CA PRO A 375 -3.99 -14.45 -4.69
C PRO A 375 -4.84 -13.80 -3.60
N ARG A 376 -6.11 -13.54 -3.88
CA ARG A 376 -7.11 -13.18 -2.86
C ARG A 376 -8.47 -13.76 -3.21
N LYS A 377 -9.16 -14.31 -2.22
CA LYS A 377 -10.43 -15.01 -2.40
C LYS A 377 -11.54 -14.27 -1.66
N TYR A 378 -12.62 -13.94 -2.36
CA TYR A 378 -13.84 -13.40 -1.78
C TYR A 378 -14.99 -14.38 -2.00
N LEU A 379 -15.56 -14.90 -0.90
CA LEU A 379 -16.74 -15.76 -0.97
C LEU A 379 -18.00 -14.94 -0.78
N ILE A 380 -18.89 -15.05 -1.75
CA ILE A 380 -20.14 -14.31 -1.85
C ILE A 380 -21.28 -15.31 -1.66
N ASP A 381 -22.20 -14.98 -0.77
CA ASP A 381 -23.36 -15.82 -0.48
C ASP A 381 -24.51 -15.64 -1.49
N ILE A 382 -25.60 -16.39 -1.27
CA ILE A 382 -26.81 -16.37 -2.11
C ILE A 382 -27.44 -14.97 -2.26
N ASP A 383 -27.26 -14.08 -1.28
CA ASP A 383 -27.84 -12.73 -1.26
C ASP A 383 -26.93 -11.68 -1.92
N GLY A 384 -25.66 -12.03 -2.19
CA GLY A 384 -24.65 -11.15 -2.76
C GLY A 384 -23.76 -10.45 -1.72
N TYR A 385 -23.66 -10.97 -0.50
CA TYR A 385 -22.76 -10.44 0.54
C TYR A 385 -21.45 -11.21 0.58
N VAL A 386 -20.34 -10.50 0.75
CA VAL A 386 -19.02 -11.09 0.97
C VAL A 386 -18.93 -11.58 2.41
N ILE A 387 -19.15 -12.88 2.60
CA ILE A 387 -19.19 -13.53 3.92
C ILE A 387 -17.82 -14.07 4.36
N TYR A 388 -16.89 -14.27 3.43
CA TYR A 388 -15.52 -14.68 3.70
C TYR A 388 -14.54 -13.97 2.76
N ASP A 389 -13.38 -13.61 3.29
CA ASP A 389 -12.33 -12.85 2.60
C ASP A 389 -10.97 -13.35 3.09
N HIS A 390 -10.15 -13.85 2.16
CA HIS A 390 -8.85 -14.40 2.46
C HIS A 390 -7.77 -13.84 1.55
N ILE A 391 -6.79 -13.19 2.17
CA ILE A 391 -5.60 -12.63 1.52
C ILE A 391 -4.50 -13.69 1.47
N GLY A 392 -3.93 -13.89 0.29
CA GLY A 392 -2.77 -14.73 0.07
C GLY A 392 -3.10 -16.20 -0.18
N GLU A 393 -2.02 -16.98 -0.21
CA GLU A 393 -2.03 -18.43 -0.33
C GLU A 393 -2.35 -19.10 1.02
N GLY A 394 -3.08 -20.22 0.98
CA GLY A 394 -3.40 -21.03 2.17
C GLY A 394 -4.85 -20.93 2.63
N ALA A 395 -5.07 -21.30 3.89
CA ALA A 395 -6.37 -21.46 4.55
C ALA A 395 -7.40 -22.25 3.71
N TYR A 396 -6.93 -23.29 3.03
CA TYR A 396 -7.74 -24.05 2.09
C TYR A 396 -8.90 -24.76 2.78
N GLU A 397 -8.64 -25.42 3.92
CA GLU A 397 -9.67 -26.08 4.72
C GLU A 397 -10.72 -25.07 5.24
N GLU A 398 -10.28 -23.91 5.75
CA GLU A 398 -11.22 -22.88 6.22
C GLU A 398 -12.04 -22.28 5.09
N THR A 399 -11.43 -22.05 3.92
CA THR A 399 -12.12 -21.57 2.72
C THR A 399 -13.18 -22.58 2.28
N GLU A 400 -12.85 -23.86 2.22
CA GLU A 400 -13.79 -24.90 1.80
C GLU A 400 -14.94 -25.07 2.80
N LYS A 401 -14.67 -25.00 4.10
CA LYS A 401 -15.74 -24.99 5.13
C LYS A 401 -16.69 -23.81 4.96
N ALA A 402 -16.17 -22.63 4.62
CA ALA A 402 -17.01 -21.46 4.33
C ALA A 402 -17.86 -21.67 3.06
N ILE A 403 -17.31 -22.29 2.02
CA ILE A 403 -18.06 -22.67 0.80
C ILE A 403 -19.19 -23.64 1.16
N GLN A 404 -18.89 -24.71 1.89
CA GLN A 404 -19.88 -25.70 2.33
C GLN A 404 -20.99 -25.06 3.17
N TYR A 405 -20.65 -24.14 4.07
CA TYR A 405 -21.62 -23.39 4.87
C TYR A 405 -22.59 -22.57 4.01
N ALA A 406 -22.04 -21.79 3.07
CA ALA A 406 -22.85 -20.96 2.18
C ALA A 406 -23.77 -21.80 1.29
N LEU A 407 -23.30 -22.97 0.86
CA LEU A 407 -24.10 -23.90 0.06
C LEU A 407 -25.21 -24.56 0.87
N LYS A 408 -24.96 -24.90 2.14
CA LYS A 408 -26.01 -25.39 3.06
C LYS A 408 -27.07 -24.32 3.31
N GLU A 409 -26.65 -23.09 3.59
CA GLU A 409 -27.59 -21.95 3.73
C GLU A 409 -28.49 -21.85 2.49
N ARG A 410 -27.86 -21.85 1.31
CA ARG A 410 -28.56 -21.76 0.04
C ARG A 410 -29.56 -22.90 -0.13
N ALA A 411 -29.16 -24.13 0.14
CA ALA A 411 -30.00 -25.31 0.01
C ALA A 411 -31.25 -25.22 0.90
N GLU A 412 -31.06 -24.88 2.17
CA GLU A 412 -32.16 -24.73 3.13
C GLU A 412 -33.12 -23.60 2.73
N ARG A 413 -32.60 -22.43 2.34
CA ARG A 413 -33.43 -21.30 1.94
C ARG A 413 -34.21 -21.52 0.65
N LEU A 414 -33.71 -22.36 -0.24
CA LEU A 414 -34.39 -22.72 -1.49
C LEU A 414 -35.23 -23.99 -1.36
N GLY A 415 -35.23 -24.66 -0.20
CA GLY A 415 -35.92 -25.95 -0.01
C GLY A 415 -35.38 -27.06 -0.90
N ILE A 416 -34.09 -27.03 -1.23
CA ILE A 416 -33.42 -28.03 -2.07
C ILE A 416 -32.72 -29.03 -1.16
N ASP A 417 -32.99 -30.32 -1.35
CA ASP A 417 -32.19 -31.38 -0.73
C ASP A 417 -30.82 -31.45 -1.43
N ALA A 418 -29.85 -30.76 -0.86
CA ALA A 418 -28.49 -30.75 -1.38
C ALA A 418 -27.67 -31.78 -0.62
N ASP A 419 -27.53 -32.97 -1.21
CA ASP A 419 -26.47 -33.91 -0.85
C ASP A 419 -25.12 -33.22 -1.11
N LEU A 420 -24.58 -32.57 -0.08
CA LEU A 420 -23.37 -31.76 -0.13
C LEU A 420 -22.19 -32.60 0.36
N PRO A 421 -21.15 -32.79 -0.48
CA PRO A 421 -19.97 -33.54 -0.06
C PRO A 421 -19.30 -32.90 1.16
N THR A 422 -19.09 -33.69 2.22
CA THR A 422 -18.55 -33.24 3.51
C THR A 422 -17.03 -33.37 3.65
N GLY A 423 -16.39 -34.19 2.81
CA GLY A 423 -14.93 -34.30 2.80
C GLY A 423 -14.26 -32.96 2.49
N ILE A 424 -13.01 -32.76 2.89
CA ILE A 424 -12.21 -31.58 2.54
C ILE A 424 -11.19 -31.99 1.48
N VAL A 425 -10.99 -31.14 0.48
CA VAL A 425 -9.94 -31.32 -0.54
C VAL A 425 -8.58 -31.16 0.13
N ASN A 426 -7.78 -32.23 0.11
CA ASN A 426 -6.43 -32.24 0.66
C ASN A 426 -5.43 -32.61 -0.44
N LEU A 427 -4.78 -31.59 -1.00
CA LEU A 427 -3.65 -31.77 -1.92
C LEU A 427 -2.35 -31.86 -1.12
N LYS A 428 -1.45 -32.77 -1.51
CA LYS A 428 -0.24 -33.14 -0.74
C LYS A 428 0.83 -32.04 -0.63
N ASP A 429 0.77 -31.02 -1.49
CA ASP A 429 1.83 -30.02 -1.65
C ASP A 429 1.52 -28.68 -0.95
N GLN A 430 1.15 -28.74 0.33
CA GLN A 430 1.03 -27.51 1.13
C GLN A 430 2.42 -26.96 1.47
N VAL A 431 2.65 -25.68 1.19
CA VAL A 431 3.80 -24.94 1.73
C VAL A 431 3.58 -24.78 3.24
N THR A 432 4.16 -25.69 4.02
CA THR A 432 4.03 -25.73 5.49
C THR A 432 5.16 -24.99 6.21
N GLY A 433 6.22 -24.57 5.49
CA GLY A 433 7.37 -23.88 6.08
C GLY A 433 7.36 -22.37 5.83
N LYS A 434 8.09 -21.65 6.69
CA LYS A 434 8.22 -20.20 6.58
C LYS A 434 9.20 -19.83 5.47
N VAL A 435 8.68 -19.29 4.38
CA VAL A 435 9.47 -18.55 3.39
C VAL A 435 9.85 -17.19 3.98
N ASN A 436 11.15 -16.92 4.13
CA ASN A 436 11.63 -15.65 4.69
C ASN A 436 12.17 -14.69 3.62
N SER A 437 12.31 -15.15 2.38
CA SER A 437 12.65 -14.28 1.24
C SER A 437 11.40 -13.62 0.64
N PRO A 438 11.36 -12.28 0.54
CA PRO A 438 10.27 -11.58 -0.11
C PRO A 438 10.41 -11.66 -1.63
N GLU A 439 9.29 -11.53 -2.34
CA GLU A 439 9.31 -11.32 -3.78
C GLU A 439 10.25 -10.17 -4.14
N THR A 440 11.14 -10.42 -5.10
CA THR A 440 12.22 -9.51 -5.46
C THR A 440 12.14 -9.12 -6.92
N TYR A 441 11.89 -7.84 -7.18
CA TYR A 441 11.74 -7.26 -8.51
C TYR A 441 13.06 -6.81 -9.12
N PHE A 442 13.19 -6.98 -10.43
CA PHE A 442 14.34 -6.54 -11.22
C PHE A 442 14.14 -5.14 -11.81
N GLY A 443 12.92 -4.81 -12.23
CA GLY A 443 12.56 -3.53 -12.87
C GLY A 443 12.66 -2.32 -11.94
N SER A 444 13.01 -1.16 -12.50
CA SER A 444 13.26 0.07 -11.74
C SER A 444 12.04 0.58 -10.96
N ALA A 445 10.81 0.22 -11.34
CA ALA A 445 9.63 0.67 -10.61
C ALA A 445 9.55 0.04 -9.20
N ARG A 446 10.11 -1.16 -9.00
CA ARG A 446 9.94 -1.96 -7.78
C ARG A 446 11.23 -2.59 -7.22
N ASN A 447 12.40 -2.40 -7.84
CA ASN A 447 13.67 -3.04 -7.45
C ASN A 447 14.35 -2.47 -6.19
N THR A 448 13.60 -2.34 -5.10
CA THR A 448 14.07 -1.86 -3.79
C THR A 448 15.17 -2.74 -3.17
N ASN A 449 15.26 -4.00 -3.60
CA ASN A 449 16.25 -4.98 -3.12
C ASN A 449 17.50 -5.11 -4.01
N LEU A 450 17.69 -4.23 -5.00
CA LEU A 450 18.91 -4.19 -5.80
C LEU A 450 20.13 -3.87 -4.91
N GLY A 451 21.04 -4.83 -4.76
CA GLY A 451 22.30 -4.70 -4.04
C GLY A 451 23.45 -4.22 -4.92
N SER A 452 23.42 -4.52 -6.22
CA SER A 452 24.38 -4.01 -7.20
C SER A 452 23.90 -2.67 -7.76
N GLY A 453 24.49 -1.55 -7.33
CA GLY A 453 24.18 -0.21 -7.86
C GLY A 453 23.03 0.51 -7.14
N LYS A 454 22.25 1.31 -7.88
CA LYS A 454 21.21 2.20 -7.32
C LYS A 454 19.81 1.78 -7.78
N SER A 455 19.00 1.28 -6.84
CA SER A 455 17.57 1.02 -7.03
C SER A 455 16.82 2.22 -7.63
N GLY A 456 15.77 1.95 -8.38
CA GLY A 456 14.92 2.99 -8.99
C GLY A 456 15.50 3.64 -10.24
N THR A 457 16.68 3.21 -10.71
CA THR A 457 17.35 3.83 -11.86
C THR A 457 17.07 3.03 -13.13
N PRO A 458 16.31 3.56 -14.10
CA PRO A 458 16.12 2.93 -15.40
C PRO A 458 17.32 3.17 -16.33
N GLY A 459 17.37 2.41 -17.43
CA GLY A 459 18.37 2.54 -18.50
C GLY A 459 19.50 1.51 -18.41
N VAL A 460 20.44 1.64 -19.35
CA VAL A 460 21.59 0.73 -19.48
C VAL A 460 22.62 0.99 -18.39
N GLN A 461 22.97 -0.06 -17.65
CA GLN A 461 23.88 -0.04 -16.52
C GLN A 461 24.83 -1.23 -16.61
N ASN A 462 26.10 -0.98 -16.30
CA ASN A 462 27.11 -2.03 -16.19
C ASN A 462 27.37 -2.30 -14.71
N PHE A 463 27.11 -3.53 -14.27
CA PHE A 463 27.32 -3.95 -12.89
C PHE A 463 28.58 -4.79 -12.78
N THR A 464 29.32 -4.59 -11.70
CA THR A 464 30.54 -5.35 -11.39
C THR A 464 30.25 -6.43 -10.35
N PRO A 465 30.99 -7.56 -10.38
CA PRO A 465 30.86 -8.59 -9.36
C PRO A 465 31.13 -8.04 -7.95
N LEU A 466 30.42 -8.57 -6.96
CA LEU A 466 30.66 -8.29 -5.55
C LEU A 466 30.82 -9.62 -4.80
N ASP A 467 31.85 -9.73 -3.96
CA ASP A 467 32.16 -10.96 -3.23
C ASP A 467 31.17 -11.24 -2.08
N ASN A 468 30.45 -10.22 -1.61
CA ASN A 468 29.51 -10.34 -0.51
C ASN A 468 28.06 -10.14 -0.96
N VAL A 469 27.33 -11.27 -1.05
CA VAL A 469 25.89 -11.29 -1.33
C VAL A 469 25.12 -11.12 -0.02
N GLY A 470 24.53 -9.95 0.20
CA GLY A 470 23.61 -9.70 1.32
C GLY A 470 22.34 -10.57 1.25
N GLU A 471 21.75 -10.87 2.42
CA GLU A 471 20.46 -11.59 2.48
C GLU A 471 19.36 -10.79 1.79
N ASN A 472 18.54 -11.48 0.99
CA ASN A 472 17.41 -10.90 0.26
C ASN A 472 17.80 -9.68 -0.63
N LYS A 473 19.03 -9.68 -1.15
CA LYS A 473 19.53 -8.66 -2.07
C LYS A 473 19.85 -9.25 -3.44
N LEU A 474 19.41 -8.54 -4.47
CA LEU A 474 19.63 -8.87 -5.88
C LEU A 474 20.95 -8.28 -6.36
N PHE A 475 21.88 -9.14 -6.75
CA PHE A 475 23.14 -8.72 -7.35
C PHE A 475 23.16 -9.13 -8.81
N LEU A 476 23.33 -8.14 -9.67
CA LEU A 476 23.53 -8.31 -11.09
C LEU A 476 25.01 -8.09 -11.41
N ASN A 477 25.51 -8.82 -12.40
CA ASN A 477 26.83 -8.65 -12.98
C ASN A 477 26.72 -8.55 -14.51
N GLY A 478 27.57 -7.74 -15.13
CA GLY A 478 27.58 -7.49 -16.57
C GLY A 478 26.69 -6.32 -16.99
N LEU A 479 26.43 -6.22 -18.29
CA LEU A 479 25.68 -5.11 -18.89
C LEU A 479 24.19 -5.44 -18.95
N TRP A 480 23.36 -4.59 -18.34
CA TRP A 480 21.91 -4.75 -18.24
C TRP A 480 21.17 -3.48 -18.66
N ASN A 481 20.06 -3.64 -19.36
CA ASN A 481 19.07 -2.59 -19.58
C ASN A 481 17.94 -2.73 -18.56
N ILE A 482 17.84 -1.78 -17.62
CA ILE A 482 16.81 -1.79 -16.58
C ILE A 482 15.59 -0.99 -17.07
N THR A 483 14.47 -1.67 -17.29
CA THR A 483 13.18 -1.04 -17.62
C THR A 483 12.34 -0.89 -16.34
N PRO A 484 11.17 -0.21 -16.39
CA PRO A 484 10.27 -0.15 -15.25
C PRO A 484 9.83 -1.53 -14.72
N GLU A 485 9.58 -2.51 -15.59
CA GLU A 485 9.04 -3.83 -15.21
C GLU A 485 10.09 -4.94 -15.07
N TYR A 486 11.14 -4.93 -15.91
CA TYR A 486 12.15 -6.00 -15.96
C TYR A 486 13.57 -5.47 -16.19
N ALA A 487 14.56 -6.33 -15.95
CA ALA A 487 15.95 -6.12 -16.36
C ALA A 487 16.31 -7.07 -17.51
N GLU A 488 16.95 -6.56 -18.55
CA GLU A 488 17.41 -7.36 -19.69
C GLU A 488 18.93 -7.37 -19.81
N ASN A 489 19.58 -8.53 -19.89
CA ASN A 489 21.03 -8.57 -20.10
C ASN A 489 21.39 -8.34 -21.57
N LEU A 490 22.38 -7.48 -21.80
CA LEU A 490 22.86 -7.09 -23.13
C LEU A 490 24.11 -7.88 -23.58
N GLY A 491 24.60 -8.78 -22.73
CA GLY A 491 25.77 -9.62 -22.98
C GLY A 491 25.85 -10.76 -21.98
N ALA A 492 27.03 -11.39 -21.85
CA ALA A 492 27.24 -12.37 -20.78
C ALA A 492 27.05 -11.69 -19.41
N ALA A 493 26.31 -12.34 -18.52
CA ALA A 493 25.91 -11.78 -17.24
C ALA A 493 25.75 -12.87 -16.17
N ASP A 494 25.77 -12.46 -14.91
CA ASP A 494 25.41 -13.33 -13.79
C ASP A 494 24.37 -12.64 -12.91
N ILE A 495 23.53 -13.44 -12.27
CA ILE A 495 22.64 -13.01 -11.19
C ILE A 495 23.03 -13.79 -9.94
N MET A 496 23.16 -13.11 -8.80
CA MET A 496 23.36 -13.74 -7.50
C MET A 496 22.30 -13.25 -6.51
N PHE A 497 21.79 -14.18 -5.72
CA PHE A 497 20.78 -13.89 -4.70
C PHE A 497 20.89 -14.86 -3.54
N ARG A 498 20.98 -14.35 -2.30
CA ARG A 498 20.93 -15.18 -1.10
C ARG A 498 19.49 -15.24 -0.59
N TYR A 499 18.89 -16.43 -0.64
CA TYR A 499 17.50 -16.69 -0.28
C TYR A 499 17.38 -17.59 0.95
N ASP A 500 16.19 -17.57 1.56
CA ASP A 500 15.77 -18.42 2.69
C ASP A 500 14.37 -18.99 2.39
N ALA A 501 14.37 -20.13 1.70
CA ALA A 501 13.19 -20.82 1.19
C ALA A 501 13.55 -22.25 0.76
N LYS A 502 12.54 -23.08 0.47
CA LYS A 502 12.71 -24.44 -0.05
C LYS A 502 12.86 -24.43 -1.58
N GLY A 503 12.08 -23.60 -2.27
CA GLY A 503 12.09 -23.45 -3.73
C GLY A 503 12.32 -22.01 -4.18
N VAL A 504 12.88 -21.87 -5.39
CA VAL A 504 13.10 -20.58 -6.05
C VAL A 504 12.53 -20.63 -7.46
N TYR A 505 11.78 -19.61 -7.80
CA TYR A 505 11.12 -19.44 -9.10
C TYR A 505 11.45 -18.06 -9.64
N MET A 506 11.48 -17.94 -10.97
CA MET A 506 11.76 -16.68 -11.65
C MET A 506 10.76 -16.44 -12.75
N THR A 507 10.10 -15.28 -12.72
CA THR A 507 9.33 -14.80 -13.86
C THR A 507 10.31 -14.17 -14.86
N ALA A 508 10.39 -14.77 -16.03
CA ALA A 508 11.36 -14.39 -17.06
C ALA A 508 10.81 -14.63 -18.46
N GLY A 509 11.50 -14.09 -19.47
CA GLY A 509 11.24 -14.38 -20.88
C GLY A 509 12.43 -14.02 -21.77
N SER A 510 12.37 -14.41 -23.04
CA SER A 510 13.39 -14.09 -24.04
C SER A 510 12.83 -14.21 -25.46
N LEU A 511 13.00 -13.16 -26.28
CA LEU A 511 12.51 -13.15 -27.67
C LEU A 511 13.19 -14.23 -28.54
N GLY A 512 14.50 -14.45 -28.37
CA GLY A 512 15.28 -15.41 -29.15
C GLY A 512 15.54 -16.75 -28.45
N GLY A 513 15.17 -16.84 -27.17
CA GLY A 513 15.56 -17.92 -26.29
C GLY A 513 16.99 -17.76 -25.75
N VAL A 514 17.16 -17.92 -24.44
CA VAL A 514 18.46 -17.87 -23.76
C VAL A 514 18.61 -19.05 -22.80
N GLU A 515 19.72 -19.79 -22.95
CA GLU A 515 20.04 -20.87 -22.02
C GLU A 515 20.74 -20.26 -20.80
N VAL A 516 20.26 -20.61 -19.62
CA VAL A 516 20.86 -20.16 -18.36
C VAL A 516 21.23 -21.36 -17.50
N GLU A 517 22.33 -21.22 -16.76
CA GLU A 517 22.84 -22.25 -15.86
C GLU A 517 22.51 -21.86 -14.43
N ILE A 518 21.83 -22.75 -13.70
CA ILE A 518 21.36 -22.50 -12.34
C ILE A 518 22.25 -23.23 -11.35
N TYR A 519 22.84 -22.48 -10.43
CA TYR A 519 23.69 -22.98 -9.36
C TYR A 519 23.05 -22.71 -8.00
N LYS A 520 23.16 -23.70 -7.10
CA LYS A 520 22.81 -23.61 -5.69
C LYS A 520 24.06 -23.89 -4.88
N ASP A 521 24.50 -22.92 -4.07
CA ASP A 521 25.72 -23.03 -3.26
C ASP A 521 26.94 -23.49 -4.08
N ASP A 522 27.13 -22.83 -5.23
CA ASP A 522 28.17 -23.11 -6.24
C ASP A 522 28.12 -24.50 -6.92
N VAL A 523 27.08 -25.30 -6.64
CA VAL A 523 26.82 -26.56 -7.33
C VAL A 523 25.82 -26.34 -8.48
N LEU A 524 26.18 -26.76 -9.69
CA LEU A 524 25.27 -26.70 -10.85
C LEU A 524 24.08 -27.64 -10.62
N VAL A 525 22.88 -27.08 -10.57
CA VAL A 525 21.62 -27.82 -10.39
C VAL A 525 21.07 -28.26 -11.73
N LYS A 526 20.89 -27.32 -12.67
CA LYS A 526 20.35 -27.58 -14.01
C LYS A 526 20.64 -26.45 -14.97
N LYS A 527 20.45 -26.72 -16.27
CA LYS A 527 20.35 -25.71 -17.32
C LYS A 527 18.91 -25.60 -17.78
N ILE A 528 18.43 -24.38 -18.01
CA ILE A 528 17.07 -24.14 -18.49
C ILE A 528 17.10 -23.22 -19.71
N MET A 529 16.21 -23.50 -20.65
CA MET A 529 15.99 -22.68 -21.84
C MET A 529 14.82 -21.73 -21.55
N ILE A 530 15.11 -20.43 -21.40
CA ILE A 530 14.09 -19.40 -21.19
C ILE A 530 13.67 -18.85 -22.54
N LYS A 531 12.37 -18.90 -22.84
CA LYS A 531 11.76 -18.40 -24.09
C LYS A 531 10.49 -17.59 -23.79
N ASP A 532 9.42 -18.28 -23.40
CA ASP A 532 8.14 -17.65 -23.11
C ASP A 532 8.23 -16.74 -21.87
N GLU A 533 7.45 -15.64 -21.85
CA GLU A 533 7.28 -14.78 -20.69
C GLU A 533 6.33 -15.46 -19.68
N THR A 534 6.93 -16.19 -18.72
CA THR A 534 6.23 -17.03 -17.75
C THR A 534 7.08 -17.27 -16.50
N LEU A 535 6.52 -17.99 -15.53
CA LEU A 535 7.21 -18.43 -14.33
C LEU A 535 8.00 -19.72 -14.59
N TYR A 536 9.32 -19.67 -14.35
CA TYR A 536 10.22 -20.81 -14.43
C TYR A 536 10.63 -21.27 -13.03
N THR A 537 10.56 -22.58 -12.78
CA THR A 537 11.13 -23.16 -11.55
C THR A 537 12.65 -23.26 -11.69
N LEU A 538 13.40 -22.59 -10.81
CA LEU A 538 14.86 -22.60 -10.80
C LEU A 538 15.41 -23.67 -9.85
N ILE A 539 14.87 -23.74 -8.64
CA ILE A 539 15.29 -24.69 -7.61
C ILE A 539 14.03 -25.27 -6.97
N GLU A 540 13.97 -26.60 -6.87
CA GLU A 540 13.07 -27.36 -6.02
C GLU A 540 13.94 -28.08 -4.99
N GLY A 541 13.99 -27.56 -3.76
CA GLY A 541 14.70 -28.21 -2.67
C GLY A 541 13.78 -29.14 -1.89
N ASP A 542 14.37 -30.02 -1.06
CA ASP A 542 13.63 -30.91 -0.15
C ASP A 542 13.31 -30.22 1.19
N ASP A 543 14.23 -29.39 1.68
CA ASP A 543 14.18 -28.71 2.98
C ASP A 543 14.26 -27.18 2.85
N TYR A 544 13.70 -26.48 3.85
CA TYR A 544 13.82 -25.03 4.01
C TYR A 544 15.22 -24.67 4.54
N GLY A 545 15.86 -23.68 3.92
CA GLY A 545 17.14 -23.21 4.39
C GLY A 545 17.65 -21.99 3.64
N LYS A 546 18.76 -21.46 4.15
CA LYS A 546 19.50 -20.35 3.54
C LYS A 546 20.49 -20.86 2.52
N HIS A 547 20.40 -20.35 1.30
CA HIS A 547 21.21 -20.78 0.18
C HIS A 547 21.58 -19.60 -0.72
N ILE A 548 22.63 -19.78 -1.53
CA ILE A 548 23.02 -18.82 -2.57
C ILE A 548 22.58 -19.38 -3.93
N LEU A 549 21.68 -18.66 -4.58
CA LEU A 549 21.37 -18.83 -5.98
C LEU A 549 22.39 -18.07 -6.82
N LYS A 550 22.96 -18.73 -7.82
CA LYS A 550 23.70 -18.08 -8.89
C LYS A 550 23.16 -18.53 -10.24
N ILE A 551 22.84 -17.57 -11.10
CA ILE A 551 22.39 -17.81 -12.48
C ILE A 551 23.47 -17.27 -13.41
N ARG A 552 24.05 -18.15 -14.21
CA ARG A 552 25.00 -17.75 -15.25
C ARG A 552 24.29 -17.68 -16.58
N ILE A 553 24.48 -16.56 -17.28
CA ILE A 553 23.79 -16.23 -18.53
C ILE A 553 24.86 -16.01 -19.61
N PRO A 554 25.20 -17.01 -20.43
CA PRO A 554 26.30 -16.91 -21.39
C PRO A 554 26.06 -15.93 -22.54
N LYS A 555 24.80 -15.59 -22.85
CA LYS A 555 24.38 -14.77 -24.01
C LYS A 555 23.35 -13.72 -23.62
N ALA A 556 23.28 -12.63 -24.37
CA ALA A 556 22.27 -11.58 -24.20
C ALA A 556 20.83 -12.11 -24.39
N GLY A 557 19.86 -11.40 -23.83
CA GLY A 557 18.43 -11.55 -24.16
C GLY A 557 17.53 -12.21 -23.12
N LEU A 558 18.00 -12.44 -21.89
CA LEU A 558 17.16 -12.75 -20.73
C LEU A 558 16.47 -11.48 -20.24
N LYS A 559 15.14 -11.47 -20.25
CA LYS A 559 14.33 -10.51 -19.50
C LYS A 559 13.93 -11.14 -18.17
N ALA A 560 14.44 -10.62 -17.06
CA ALA A 560 14.10 -11.07 -15.71
C ALA A 560 13.16 -10.06 -15.05
N PHE A 561 12.02 -10.53 -14.53
CA PHE A 561 10.98 -9.70 -13.91
C PHE A 561 11.06 -9.79 -12.38
N THR A 562 10.93 -11.00 -11.84
CA THR A 562 10.92 -11.26 -10.39
C THR A 562 11.58 -12.57 -10.01
N PHE A 563 12.08 -12.62 -8.77
CA PHE A 563 12.21 -13.86 -8.02
C PHE A 563 11.06 -14.02 -7.03
N THR A 564 10.50 -15.22 -6.99
CA THR A 564 9.50 -15.64 -6.01
C THR A 564 9.92 -16.97 -5.37
N PHE A 565 9.34 -17.28 -4.22
CA PHE A 565 9.85 -18.34 -3.34
C PHE A 565 8.72 -19.29 -2.88
N GLY A 566 9.09 -20.48 -2.42
CA GLY A 566 8.15 -21.51 -1.96
C GLY A 566 8.78 -22.55 -1.06
#